data_AF-B7S0S9-F1
#
_entry.id   AF-B7S0S9-F1
#
_cell.length_a   1.000
_cell.length_b   1.000
_cell.length_c   1.000
_cell.angle_alpha   90.00
_cell.angle_beta   90.00
_cell.angle_gamma   90.00
#
_symmetry.space_group_name_H-M   'P 1'
#
loop_
_entity.id
_entity.type
_entity.pdbx_description
1 polymer ?
#
loop_
_entity_poly.entity_id
_entity_poly.type
_entity_poly.pdbx_seq_one_letter_code
_entity_poly.pdbx_strand_id
1 'polypeptide(L)' 'MDCVYFSFTTYTTLGMGDIEPIGDLRYLTGLESLTGLVLITWSASFLYLEMTRYWDRD' A
#
# COMPACT_ATOMS: atom_id res chain seq x y z
N MET A 1 -5.97 -18.59 -7.96
CA MET A 1 -6.34 -17.29 -7.32
C MET A 1 -5.16 -16.68 -6.55
N ASP A 2 -4.03 -17.36 -6.60
CA ASP A 2 -2.86 -17.17 -5.75
C ASP A 2 -2.05 -15.93 -6.17
N CYS A 3 -2.03 -15.60 -7.47
CA CYS A 3 -1.40 -14.38 -7.97
C CYS A 3 -2.11 -13.09 -7.49
N VAL A 4 -3.44 -13.11 -7.43
CA VAL A 4 -4.22 -11.94 -6.95
C VAL A 4 -4.05 -11.78 -5.44
N TYR A 5 -4.02 -12.90 -4.70
CA TYR A 5 -3.72 -12.89 -3.27
C TYR A 5 -2.31 -12.36 -2.98
N PHE A 6 -1.33 -12.77 -3.79
CA PHE A 6 0.07 -12.29 -3.69
C PHE A 6 0.20 -10.79 -3.99
N SER A 7 -0.46 -10.29 -5.04
CA SER A 7 -0.49 -8.85 -5.36
C SER A 7 -1.17 -8.05 -4.24
N PHE A 8 -2.30 -8.50 -3.72
CA PHE A 8 -3.02 -7.77 -2.67
C PHE A 8 -2.25 -7.72 -1.34
N THR A 9 -1.59 -8.81 -0.96
CA THR A 9 -0.75 -8.88 0.24
C THR A 9 0.55 -8.07 0.11
N THR A 10 1.09 -7.98 -1.11
CA THR A 10 2.25 -7.13 -1.41
C THR A 10 1.87 -5.65 -1.41
N TYR A 11 0.77 -5.28 -2.06
CA TYR A 11 0.26 -3.91 -2.13
C TYR A 11 -0.08 -3.33 -0.76
N THR A 12 -0.66 -4.13 0.12
CA THR A 12 -0.97 -3.72 1.50
C THR A 12 0.24 -3.78 2.43
N THR A 13 1.43 -4.11 1.91
CA THR A 13 2.67 -4.32 2.69
C THR A 13 2.54 -5.39 3.79
N LEU A 14 1.57 -6.30 3.66
CA LEU A 14 1.28 -7.34 4.65
C LEU A 14 2.43 -8.35 4.75
N GLY A 15 3.08 -8.65 3.62
CA GLY A 15 4.26 -9.52 3.58
C GLY A 15 3.97 -10.96 4.00
N MET A 16 2.94 -11.58 3.42
CA MET A 16 2.63 -12.99 3.70
C MET A 16 3.69 -13.88 3.01
N GLY A 17 4.67 -14.37 3.77
CA GLY A 17 5.82 -15.16 3.29
C GLY A 17 5.52 -16.57 2.77
N ASP A 18 4.29 -16.81 2.31
CA ASP A 18 3.84 -18.12 1.81
C ASP A 18 4.18 -18.32 0.32
N ILE A 19 4.30 -17.21 -0.43
CA ILE A 19 4.62 -17.21 -1.86
C ILE A 19 5.87 -16.36 -2.07
N GLU A 20 6.99 -17.00 -2.41
CA GLU A 20 8.26 -16.31 -2.61
C GLU A 20 8.42 -15.91 -4.09
N PRO A 21 8.63 -14.61 -4.40
CA PRO A 21 8.87 -14.18 -5.77
C PRO A 21 10.25 -14.64 -6.27
N ILE A 22 10.26 -15.54 -7.26
CA ILE A 22 11.49 -16.07 -7.87
C ILE A 22 11.93 -15.13 -9.02
N GLY A 23 13.17 -14.64 -8.99
CA GLY A 23 13.76 -13.82 -10.06
C GLY A 23 13.34 -12.34 -10.05
N ASP A 24 13.07 -11.77 -11.24
CA ASP A 24 12.78 -10.34 -11.46
C ASP A 24 11.51 -9.84 -10.76
N LEU A 25 10.63 -10.77 -10.35
CA LEU A 25 9.41 -10.48 -9.60
C LEU A 25 9.70 -9.81 -8.25
N ARG A 26 10.90 -9.96 -7.67
CA ARG A 26 11.30 -9.27 -6.41
C ARG A 26 11.29 -7.75 -6.56
N TYR A 27 11.73 -7.23 -7.71
CA TYR A 27 11.72 -5.78 -7.96
C TYR A 27 10.30 -5.25 -8.13
N LEU A 28 9.43 -6.02 -8.80
CA LEU A 28 8.00 -5.68 -8.93
C LEU A 28 7.30 -5.70 -7.56
N THR A 29 7.56 -6.70 -6.72
CA THR A 29 7.02 -6.78 -5.36
C THR A 29 7.49 -5.59 -4.49
N GLY A 30 8.75 -5.20 -4.62
CA GLY A 30 9.30 -4.00 -3.96
C GLY A 30 8.64 -2.70 -4.45
N LEU A 31 8.41 -2.56 -5.75
CA LEU A 31 7.73 -1.40 -6.30
C LEU A 31 6.25 -1.34 -5.87
N GLU A 32 5.55 -2.46 -5.91
CA GLU A 32 4.14 -2.58 -5.54
C GLU A 32 3.93 -2.21 -4.07
N SER A 33 4.76 -2.74 -3.16
CA SER A 33 4.73 -2.38 -1.74
C SER A 33 5.04 -0.89 -1.48
N LEU A 34 6.00 -0.30 -2.20
CA LEU A 34 6.29 1.14 -2.12
C LEU A 34 5.10 1.99 -2.58
N THR A 35 4.49 1.63 -3.71
CA THR A 35 3.32 2.36 -4.22
C THR A 35 2.13 2.26 -3.27
N GLY A 36 1.87 1.10 -2.69
CA GLY A 36 0.83 0.92 -1.68
C GLY A 36 1.08 1.78 -0.43
N LEU A 37 2.32 1.83 0.07
CA LEU A 37 2.68 2.66 1.21
C LEU A 37 2.46 4.15 0.91
N VAL A 38 2.86 4.63 -0.26
CA VAL A 38 2.64 6.01 -0.70
C VAL A 38 1.15 6.32 -0.78
N LEU A 39 0.33 5.43 -1.35
CA LEU A 39 -1.12 5.65 -1.47
C LEU A 39 -1.81 5.66 -0.10
N ILE A 40 -1.41 4.79 0.83
CA ILE A 40 -1.93 4.78 2.21
C ILE A 40 -1.58 6.07 2.95
N THR A 41 -0.30 6.47 2.94
CA THR A 41 0.15 7.70 3.61
C THR A 41 -0.43 8.95 2.97
N TRP A 42 -0.59 8.98 1.65
CA TRP A 42 -1.25 10.08 0.95
C TRP A 42 -2.73 10.19 1.32
N SER A 43 -3.45 9.07 1.37
CA SER A 43 -4.86 9.04 1.78
C SER A 43 -5.03 9.51 3.23
N ALA A 44 -4.15 9.07 4.13
CA ALA A 44 -4.14 9.53 5.53
C ALA A 44 -3.84 11.03 5.63
N SER A 45 -2.89 11.54 4.84
CA SER A 45 -2.54 12.97 4.79
C SER A 45 -3.68 13.81 4.24
N PHE A 46 -4.35 13.34 3.18
CA PHE A 46 -5.53 14.00 2.63
C PHE A 46 -6.67 14.06 3.65
N LEU A 47 -6.98 12.94 4.32
CA LEU A 47 -7.98 12.88 5.37
C LEU A 47 -7.65 13.83 6.53
N TYR A 48 -6.38 13.92 6.92
CA TYR A 48 -5.93 14.86 7.95
C TYR A 48 -6.17 16.32 7.54
N LEU A 49 -5.82 16.69 6.31
CA LEU A 49 -6.08 18.04 5.78
C LEU A 49 -7.57 18.35 5.73
N GLU A 50 -8.38 17.40 5.29
CA GLU A 50 -9.85 17.50 5.26
C GLU A 50 -10.39 17.74 6.68
N MET A 51 -10.01 16.92 7.67
CA MET A 51 -10.43 17.07 9.07
C MET A 51 -9.99 18.39 9.68
N THR A 52 -8.75 18.82 9.42
CA THR A 52 -8.24 20.10 9.94
C THR A 52 -9.03 21.28 9.36
N ARG A 53 -9.42 21.21 8.08
CA ARG A 53 -10.22 22.24 7.41
C ARG A 53 -11.68 22.28 7.89
N TYR A 54 -12.26 21.14 8.24
CA TYR A 54 -13.60 21.08 8.83
C TYR A 54 -13.60 21.59 10.27
N TRP A 55 -12.55 21.30 11.05
CA TRP A 55 -12.43 21.75 12.43
C TRP A 55 -12.18 23.27 12.56
N ASP A 56 -11.41 23.88 11.65
CA ASP A 56 -11.15 25.34 11.67
C ASP A 56 -12.37 26.20 11.29
N ARG A 57 -13.46 25.59 10.79
CA ARG A 57 -14.68 26.29 10.40
C ARG A 57 -15.77 26.35 11.48
N ASP A 58 -15.54 25.76 12.65
CA ASP A 58 -16.36 25.93 13.88
C ASP A 58 -15.65 26.86 14.88
#